data_AF-A0A150PCR7-F1
#
_entry.id   AF-A0A150PCR7-F1
#
_cell.length_a   1.000
_cell.length_b   1.000
_cell.length_c   1.000
_cell.angle_alpha   90.00
_cell.angle_beta   90.00
_cell.angle_gamma   90.00
#
_symmetry.space_group_name_H-M   'P 1'
#
loop_
_entity.id
_entity.type
_entity.pdbx_description
1 polymer ?
#
loop_
_entity_poly.entity_id
_entity_poly.type
_entity_poly.pdbx_seq_one_letter_code
_entity_poly.pdbx_strand_id
1 'polypeptide(L)'
;MSGAASLQDRYAPESRCFGCGPANDKGLRLKSRVEGDAVVCDFTPEPHHEAFPGMVNGGILGALLDCHSNWTAAHHLMQARGADAPPCTVTADFHVKLKKPTPLGP
;
A
#
# COMPACT_ATOMS: atom_id res chain seq x y z
N MET A 1 -11.68 11.33 -9.10
CA MET A 1 -11.24 10.49 -7.97
C MET A 1 -12.49 9.86 -7.38
N SER A 2 -12.67 8.55 -7.56
CA SER A 2 -13.87 7.83 -7.11
C SER A 2 -13.95 7.89 -5.58
N GLY A 3 -15.12 8.24 -5.05
CA GLY A 3 -15.37 8.46 -3.62
C GLY A 3 -15.48 7.18 -2.77
N ALA A 4 -14.79 6.10 -3.13
CA ALA A 4 -14.78 4.87 -2.34
C ALA A 4 -13.66 4.90 -1.30
N ALA A 5 -13.99 4.59 -0.05
CA ALA A 5 -13.01 4.46 1.03
C ALA A 5 -11.99 3.35 0.71
N SER A 6 -10.72 3.56 1.08
CA SER A 6 -9.69 2.55 0.89
C SER A 6 -9.97 1.30 1.75
N LEU A 7 -9.37 0.17 1.37
CA LEU A 7 -9.46 -1.07 2.15
C LEU A 7 -8.95 -0.86 3.59
N GLN A 8 -7.89 -0.07 3.73
CA GLN A 8 -7.32 0.30 5.02
C GLN A 8 -8.31 1.08 5.89
N ASP A 9 -8.94 2.12 5.34
CA ASP A 9 -9.88 2.96 6.08
C ASP A 9 -11.13 2.18 6.48
N ARG A 10 -11.58 1.25 5.63
CA ARG A 10 -12.77 0.44 5.87
C ARG A 10 -12.55 -0.65 6.92
N TYR A 11 -11.43 -1.36 6.84
CA TYR A 11 -11.24 -2.59 7.61
C TYR A 11 -10.19 -2.49 8.72
N ALA A 12 -9.34 -1.46 8.70
CA ALA A 12 -8.27 -1.29 9.69
C ALA A 12 -7.95 0.20 9.98
N PRO A 13 -8.95 1.03 10.35
CA PRO A 13 -8.75 2.48 10.56
C PRO A 13 -7.71 2.80 11.64
N GLU A 14 -7.64 1.98 12.69
CA GLU A 14 -6.70 2.15 13.81
C GLU A 14 -5.30 1.55 13.53
N SER A 15 -5.06 1.01 12.34
CA SER A 15 -3.78 0.38 12.01
C SER A 15 -2.64 1.40 12.05
N ARG A 16 -1.55 1.01 12.71
CA ARG A 16 -0.31 1.79 12.80
C ARG A 16 0.80 1.25 11.89
N CYS A 17 0.46 0.39 10.93
CA CYS A 17 1.41 -0.12 9.94
C CYS A 17 2.20 1.02 9.28
N PHE A 18 3.51 0.85 9.11
CA PHE A 18 4.39 1.86 8.51
C PHE A 18 3.96 2.25 7.09
N GLY A 19 3.63 1.28 6.22
CA GLY A 19 3.32 1.58 4.83
C GLY A 19 1.86 1.98 4.57
N CYS A 20 0.89 1.41 5.28
CA CYS A 20 -0.53 1.61 4.94
C CYS A 20 -1.44 1.96 6.13
N GLY A 21 -0.91 2.07 7.35
CA GLY A 21 -1.73 2.33 8.53
C GLY A 21 -2.36 3.72 8.53
N PRO A 22 -3.70 3.88 8.54
CA PRO A 22 -4.33 5.20 8.56
C PRO A 22 -4.00 6.01 9.82
N ALA A 23 -3.81 5.34 10.96
CA ALA A 23 -3.47 5.95 12.24
C ALA A 23 -1.95 6.17 12.46
N ASN A 24 -1.12 5.97 11.44
CA ASN A 24 0.33 6.24 11.53
C ASN A 24 0.68 7.57 10.87
N ASP A 25 0.80 8.63 11.67
CA ASP A 25 1.16 9.99 11.22
C ASP A 25 2.55 10.10 10.59
N LYS A 26 3.44 9.15 10.88
CA LYS A 26 4.79 9.08 10.32
C LYS A 26 4.94 7.97 9.28
N GLY A 27 3.83 7.35 8.88
CA GLY A 27 3.80 6.28 7.89
C GLY A 27 3.43 6.80 6.50
N LEU A 28 3.57 5.93 5.49
CA LEU A 28 3.27 6.26 4.10
C LEU A 28 1.76 6.37 3.82
N ARG A 29 0.92 5.84 4.73
CA ARG A 29 -0.55 5.93 4.69
C ARG A 29 -1.16 5.56 3.33
N LEU A 30 -0.56 4.57 2.65
CA LEU A 30 -1.01 4.10 1.34
C LEU A 30 -2.49 3.70 1.35
N LYS A 31 -3.21 4.11 0.30
CA LYS A 31 -4.64 3.88 0.13
C LYS A 31 -4.89 2.92 -1.03
N SER A 32 -5.20 1.67 -0.72
CA SER A 32 -5.58 0.64 -1.70
C SER A 32 -7.09 0.68 -1.94
N ARG A 33 -7.51 0.76 -3.20
CA ARG A 33 -8.92 0.81 -3.61
C ARG A 33 -9.22 -0.31 -4.59
N VAL A 34 -10.42 -0.87 -4.53
CA VAL A 34 -10.87 -1.87 -5.51
C VAL A 34 -11.43 -1.12 -6.72
N GLU A 35 -10.89 -1.39 -7.89
CA GLU A 35 -11.32 -0.83 -9.17
C GLU A 35 -11.48 -1.96 -10.18
N GLY A 36 -12.73 -2.39 -10.41
CA GLY A 36 -13.03 -3.55 -11.26
C GLY A 36 -12.51 -4.85 -10.65
N ASP A 37 -11.66 -5.55 -11.39
CA ASP A 37 -10.99 -6.79 -10.99
C ASP A 37 -9.63 -6.57 -10.30
N ALA A 38 -9.18 -5.31 -10.20
CA ALA A 38 -7.90 -4.94 -9.63
C ALA A 38 -8.06 -4.23 -8.27
N VAL A 39 -7.00 -4.32 -7.46
CA VAL A 39 -6.76 -3.38 -6.37
C VAL A 39 -5.68 -2.42 -6.85
N VAL A 40 -5.93 -1.13 -6.72
CA VAL A 40 -5.04 -0.08 -7.19
C VAL A 40 -4.73 0.90 -6.06
N CYS A 41 -3.61 1.62 -6.18
CA CYS A 41 -3.27 2.69 -5.27
C CYS A 41 -2.49 3.78 -6.01
N ASP A 42 -2.63 5.00 -5.53
CA ASP A 42 -1.80 6.13 -5.93
C ASP A 42 -0.94 6.53 -4.74
N PHE A 43 0.31 6.87 -5.00
CA PHE A 43 1.23 7.38 -3.99
C PHE A 43 2.05 8.52 -4.56
N THR A 44 1.95 9.67 -3.91
CA THR A 44 2.83 10.82 -4.18
C THR A 44 3.93 10.82 -3.13
N PRO A 45 5.18 10.56 -3.50
CA PRO A 45 6.28 10.59 -2.56
C PRO A 45 6.55 12.04 -2.09
N GLU A 46 7.26 12.16 -0.97
CA GLU A 46 7.55 13.44 -0.31
C GLU A 46 9.07 13.58 -0.18
N PRO A 47 9.63 14.80 0.01
CA PRO A 47 11.08 14.98 0.05
C PRO A 47 11.82 14.09 1.06
N HIS A 48 11.18 13.75 2.17
CA HIS A 48 11.75 12.87 3.19
C HIS A 48 11.74 11.37 2.81
N HIS A 49 11.18 11.02 1.65
CA HIS A 49 11.22 9.69 1.05
C HIS A 49 12.39 9.49 0.06
N GLU A 50 13.24 10.51 -0.14
CA GLU A 50 14.37 10.43 -1.06
C GLU A 50 15.48 9.47 -0.59
N ALA A 51 16.18 8.86 -1.55
CA ALA A 51 17.51 8.28 -1.33
C ALA A 51 18.63 9.24 -1.76
N PHE A 52 18.42 9.93 -2.88
CA PHE A 52 19.30 10.95 -3.44
C PHE A 52 18.43 12.08 -4.00
N PRO A 53 18.98 13.29 -4.24
CA PRO A 53 18.20 14.41 -4.76
C PRO A 53 17.33 14.02 -5.97
N GLY A 54 16.01 14.15 -5.82
CA GLY A 54 15.01 13.86 -6.84
C GLY A 54 14.65 12.38 -7.05
N MET A 55 15.25 11.44 -6.31
CA MET A 55 15.06 9.99 -6.48
C MET A 55 14.48 9.35 -5.21
N VAL A 56 13.36 8.65 -5.36
CA VAL A 56 12.68 7.95 -4.26
C VAL A 56 13.53 6.78 -3.77
N ASN A 57 13.61 6.61 -2.45
CA ASN A 57 14.31 5.50 -1.83
C ASN A 57 13.69 4.15 -2.20
N GLY A 58 14.53 3.19 -2.61
CA GLY A 58 14.07 1.86 -3.03
C GLY A 58 13.34 1.08 -1.93
N GLY A 59 13.69 1.30 -0.66
CA GLY A 59 12.98 0.74 0.49
C GLY A 59 11.58 1.32 0.68
N ILE A 60 11.36 2.59 0.32
CA ILE A 60 10.01 3.20 0.29
C ILE A 60 9.17 2.53 -0.79
N LEU A 61 9.71 2.39 -2.00
CA LEU A 61 9.03 1.67 -3.09
C LEU A 61 8.73 0.22 -2.70
N GLY A 62 9.67 -0.44 -2.02
CA GLY A 62 9.47 -1.78 -1.46
C GLY A 62 8.32 -1.82 -0.45
N ALA A 63 8.31 -0.92 0.53
CA ALA A 63 7.24 -0.85 1.54
C ALA A 63 5.85 -0.63 0.93
N LEU A 64 5.76 0.21 -0.12
CA LEU A 64 4.51 0.43 -0.85
C LEU A 64 4.04 -0.87 -1.54
N LEU A 65 4.94 -1.55 -2.27
CA LEU A 65 4.64 -2.80 -2.96
C LEU A 65 4.24 -3.91 -1.99
N ASP A 66 4.95 -4.05 -0.87
CA ASP A 66 4.66 -5.04 0.18
C ASP A 66 3.26 -4.81 0.78
N CYS A 67 3.01 -3.60 1.29
CA CYS A 67 1.73 -3.26 1.92
C CYS A 67 0.56 -3.38 0.93
N HIS A 68 0.73 -2.89 -0.30
CA HIS A 68 -0.31 -2.98 -1.32
C HIS A 68 -0.62 -4.43 -1.70
N SER A 69 0.42 -5.26 -1.89
CA SER A 69 0.26 -6.68 -2.23
C SER A 69 -0.41 -7.46 -1.11
N ASN A 70 -0.06 -7.19 0.15
CA ASN A 70 -0.70 -7.81 1.29
C ASN A 70 -2.20 -7.49 1.36
N TRP A 71 -2.59 -6.22 1.14
CA TRP A 71 -4.01 -5.84 1.07
C TRP A 71 -4.75 -6.48 -0.11
N THR A 72 -4.08 -6.63 -1.24
CA THR A 72 -4.63 -7.31 -2.41
C THR A 72 -4.91 -8.78 -2.10
N ALA A 73 -3.96 -9.48 -1.47
CA ALA A 73 -4.11 -10.88 -1.05
C ALA A 73 -5.20 -11.04 0.03
N ALA A 74 -5.19 -10.18 1.05
CA ALA A 74 -6.18 -10.21 2.13
C ALA A 74 -7.60 -9.97 1.60
N HIS A 75 -7.78 -9.00 0.70
CA HIS A 75 -9.05 -8.74 0.05
C HIS A 75 -9.50 -9.93 -0.82
N HIS A 76 -8.60 -10.51 -1.62
CA HIS A 76 -8.91 -11.69 -2.43
C HIS A 76 -9.40 -12.85 -1.56
N LEU A 77 -8.70 -13.15 -0.46
CA LEU A 77 -9.10 -14.21 0.48
C LEU A 77 -10.42 -13.92 1.17
N MET A 78 -10.71 -12.66 1.51
CA MET A 78 -12.00 -12.24 2.06
C MET A 78 -13.14 -12.57 1.10
N GLN A 79 -13.01 -12.16 -0.17
CA GLN A 79 -14.02 -12.40 -1.21
C GLN A 79 -14.20 -13.90 -1.48
N ALA A 80 -13.10 -14.64 -1.64
CA ALA A 80 -13.14 -16.08 -1.91
C ALA A 80 -13.81 -16.89 -0.79
N ARG A 81 -13.78 -16.38 0.45
CA ARG A 81 -14.40 -17.00 1.62
C ARG A 81 -15.81 -16.49 1.90
N GLY A 82 -16.27 -15.46 1.19
CA GLY A 82 -17.53 -14.76 1.51
C GLY A 82 -17.52 -14.17 2.93
N ALA A 83 -16.36 -13.72 3.41
CA ALA A 83 -16.19 -13.19 4.76
C ALA A 83 -16.49 -11.68 4.82
N ASP A 84 -16.95 -11.20 5.97
CA ASP A 84 -17.26 -9.78 6.19
C ASP A 84 -16.00 -8.91 6.39
N ALA A 85 -14.87 -9.52 6.78
CA ALA A 85 -13.61 -8.85 7.06
C ALA A 85 -12.41 -9.64 6.51
N PRO A 86 -11.32 -8.96 6.11
CA PRO A 86 -10.14 -9.62 5.60
C PRO A 86 -9.41 -10.39 6.71
N PRO A 87 -8.84 -11.57 6.39
CA PRO A 87 -8.00 -12.28 7.35
C PRO A 87 -6.71 -11.50 7.64
N CYS A 88 -6.12 -11.76 8.80
CA CYS A 88 -4.75 -11.33 9.06
C CYS A 88 -3.80 -12.10 8.13
N THR A 89 -3.06 -11.36 7.30
CA THR A 89 -2.01 -11.91 6.44
C THR A 89 -0.71 -11.19 6.72
N VAL A 90 0.39 -11.92 6.58
CA VAL A 90 1.75 -11.42 6.69
C VAL A 90 2.56 -11.93 5.49
N THR A 91 3.56 -11.15 5.11
CA THR A 91 4.41 -11.46 3.95
C THR A 91 5.36 -12.60 4.28
N ALA A 92 5.25 -13.72 3.57
CA ALA A 92 6.12 -14.89 3.75
C ALA A 92 7.41 -14.80 2.91
N ASP A 93 7.31 -14.24 1.71
CA ASP A 93 8.42 -13.97 0.80
C ASP A 93 8.17 -12.64 0.10
N PHE A 94 9.23 -11.86 -0.12
CA PHE A 94 9.14 -10.55 -0.76
C PHE A 94 10.33 -10.31 -1.68
N HIS A 95 10.04 -10.22 -2.97
CA HIS A 95 11.06 -9.95 -3.98
C HIS A 95 10.62 -8.82 -4.92
N VAL A 96 11.40 -7.74 -4.95
CA VAL A 96 11.17 -6.59 -5.81
C VAL A 96 12.35 -6.38 -6.72
N LYS A 97 12.07 -6.24 -8.02
CA LYS A 97 13.04 -5.79 -9.01
C LYS A 97 12.67 -4.39 -9.50
N LEU A 98 13.37 -3.39 -8.99
CA LEU A 98 13.24 -2.01 -9.45
C LEU A 98 13.92 -1.87 -10.82
N LYS A 99 13.11 -1.65 -11.87
CA LYS A 99 13.59 -1.68 -13.27
C LYS A 99 14.19 -0.36 -13.74
N LYS A 100 13.77 0.75 -13.15
CA LYS A 100 14.19 2.13 -13.47
C LYS A 100 14.20 2.96 -12.18
N PRO A 101 14.97 4.05 -12.11
CA PRO A 101 14.82 5.04 -11.05
C PRO A 101 13.38 5.57 -11.00
N THR A 102 12.87 5.83 -9.80
CA THR A 102 11.56 6.45 -9.58
C THR A 102 11.76 7.89 -9.11
N PRO A 103 11.47 8.89 -9.96
CA PRO A 103 11.54 10.29 -9.57
C PRO A 103 10.51 10.62 -8.49
N LEU A 104 10.76 11.64 -7.68
CA LEU A 104 9.77 12.19 -6.73
C LEU A 104 8.50 12.75 -7.44
N GLY A 105 8.64 13.07 -8.74
CA GLY A 105 7.57 13.53 -9.62
C GLY A 105 7.32 15.04 -9.53
N PRO A 106 6.70 15.62 -10.57
CA PRO A 106 7.36 15.93 -11.84
C PRO A 106 8.76 16.56 -11.68
#